data_AF-A0AB33A6X9-F1
#
_entry.id   AF-A0AB33A6X9-F1
#
_cell.length_a   1.000
_cell.length_b   1.000
_cell.length_c   1.000
_cell.angle_alpha   90.00
_cell.angle_beta   90.00
_cell.angle_gamma   90.00
#
_symmetry.space_group_name_H-M   'P 1'
#
loop_
_entity.id
_entity.type
_entity.pdbx_description
1 polymer ?
#
loop_
_entity_poly.entity_id
_entity_poly.type
_entity_poly.pdbx_seq_one_letter_code
_entity_poly.pdbx_strand_id
1 'polypeptide(L)'
;MTTQDERRATNDGVAAIQDWTTGYVKRHPLESLKTVGEQFMLGVRTIQWFFVDLFTGNFQWQEFVRQGAFQAGTAVVPVILVTLPIGVTLSIQFALLAGQVGATSLAGAASGIAIIRQAASLVAALLMSAAVGSAITADLGSRTMREETDAMEVMGVSVIRRLVVPRFAAAIMIGIALTGVVCFVGFLGRIPIQCVLAEWRPGQLRHHLLCLRHPRRHDPGSDQGRHLRRDRGGGGLPEGPVHQGWPDRRRQLRQRGRRRIDLAADDGEPGHQPAVHHDVPADGAVT
;
A
#
# COMPACT_ATOMS: atom_id res chain seq x y z
N MET A 1 -73.11 13.54 7.20
CA MET A 1 -71.80 14.23 7.29
C MET A 1 -71.65 15.04 6.02
N THR A 2 -71.53 16.37 6.12
CA THR A 2 -71.53 17.24 4.94
C THR A 2 -70.13 17.32 4.34
N THR A 3 -70.01 17.54 3.03
CA THR A 3 -68.72 17.70 2.32
C THR A 3 -67.86 18.84 2.87
N GLN A 4 -68.46 19.75 3.65
CA GLN A 4 -67.82 20.86 4.34
C GLN A 4 -67.11 20.43 5.64
N ASP A 5 -67.63 19.42 6.36
CA ASP A 5 -66.98 18.86 7.56
C ASP A 5 -65.74 18.04 7.19
N GLU A 6 -65.79 17.33 6.06
CA GLU A 6 -64.66 16.52 5.56
C GLU A 6 -63.46 17.39 5.16
N ARG A 7 -63.72 18.57 4.56
CA ARG A 7 -62.67 19.55 4.23
C ARG A 7 -62.05 20.20 5.47
N ARG A 8 -62.82 20.43 6.54
CA ARG A 8 -62.31 20.97 7.81
C ARG A 8 -61.41 19.97 8.53
N ALA A 9 -61.85 18.72 8.65
CA ALA A 9 -61.04 17.65 9.25
C ALA A 9 -59.70 17.43 8.51
N THR A 10 -59.70 17.55 7.18
CA THR A 10 -58.48 17.47 6.36
C THR A 10 -57.52 18.63 6.65
N ASN A 11 -58.02 19.86 6.73
CA ASN A 11 -57.17 21.04 7.01
C ASN A 11 -56.59 21.02 8.42
N ASP A 12 -57.35 20.54 9.41
CA ASP A 12 -56.87 20.41 10.79
C ASP A 12 -55.77 19.34 10.91
N GLY A 13 -55.92 18.22 10.18
CA GLY A 13 -54.88 17.21 10.08
C GLY A 13 -53.59 17.71 9.41
N VAL A 14 -53.72 18.49 8.33
CA VAL A 14 -52.58 19.10 7.63
C VAL A 14 -51.86 20.11 8.53
N ALA A 15 -52.60 20.95 9.28
CA ALA A 15 -52.02 21.90 10.22
C ALA A 15 -51.27 21.20 11.37
N ALA A 16 -51.82 20.11 11.91
CA ALA A 16 -51.16 19.31 12.95
C ALA A 16 -49.86 18.66 12.46
N ILE A 17 -49.85 18.13 11.23
CA ILE A 17 -48.63 17.58 10.60
C ILE A 17 -47.61 18.70 10.39
N GLN A 18 -48.04 19.86 9.90
CA GLN A 18 -47.15 21.00 9.64
C GLN A 18 -46.49 21.53 10.93
N ASP A 19 -47.25 21.65 12.02
CA ASP A 19 -46.72 22.09 13.31
C ASP A 19 -45.79 21.05 13.94
N TRP A 20 -46.14 19.75 13.85
CA TRP A 20 -45.27 18.67 14.30
C TRP A 20 -43.96 18.62 13.51
N THR A 21 -44.01 18.70 12.18
CA THR A 21 -42.83 18.71 11.32
C THR A 21 -41.96 19.95 11.55
N THR A 22 -42.58 21.13 11.67
CA THR A 22 -41.85 22.39 11.93
C THR A 22 -41.20 22.37 13.31
N GLY A 23 -41.88 21.80 14.32
CA GLY A 23 -41.34 21.59 15.66
C GLY A 23 -40.18 20.60 15.70
N TYR A 24 -40.29 19.49 14.94
CA TYR A 24 -39.25 18.48 14.84
C TYR A 24 -37.99 19.03 14.16
N VAL A 25 -38.14 19.68 13.00
CA VAL A 25 -37.02 20.26 12.22
C VAL A 25 -36.27 21.34 13.00
N LYS A 26 -36.95 22.10 13.87
CA LYS A 26 -36.29 23.13 14.70
C LYS A 26 -35.52 22.57 15.90
N ARG A 27 -35.93 21.44 16.47
CA ARG A 27 -35.28 20.85 17.67
C ARG A 27 -34.21 19.81 17.34
N HIS A 28 -34.43 19.01 16.29
CA HIS A 28 -33.53 17.94 15.90
C HIS A 28 -32.08 18.34 15.59
N PRO A 29 -31.78 19.50 14.95
CA PRO A 29 -30.40 19.88 14.67
C PRO A 29 -29.61 20.19 15.95
N LEU A 30 -30.25 20.80 16.96
CA LEU A 30 -29.59 21.13 18.23
C LEU A 30 -29.27 19.87 19.04
N GLU A 31 -30.21 18.92 19.11
CA GLU A 31 -29.96 17.62 19.76
C GLU A 31 -28.86 16.83 19.07
N SER A 32 -28.84 16.84 17.73
CA SER A 32 -27.77 16.17 16.95
C SER A 32 -26.40 16.79 17.24
N LEU A 33 -26.32 18.13 17.31
CA LEU A 33 -25.08 18.82 17.69
C LEU A 33 -24.64 18.47 19.11
N LYS A 34 -25.58 18.38 20.05
CA LYS A 34 -25.28 18.01 21.43
C LYS A 34 -24.72 16.58 21.53
N THR A 35 -25.34 15.61 20.86
CA THR A 35 -24.85 14.22 20.84
C THR A 35 -23.46 14.12 20.22
N VAL A 36 -23.21 14.81 19.10
CA VAL A 36 -21.88 14.84 18.47
C VAL A 36 -20.85 15.49 19.40
N GLY A 37 -21.25 16.57 20.10
CA GLY A 37 -20.42 17.23 21.10
C GLY A 37 -20.05 16.30 22.27
N GLU A 38 -21.01 15.53 22.80
CA GLU A 38 -20.77 14.55 23.86
C GLU A 38 -19.85 13.41 23.40
N GLN A 39 -20.04 12.90 22.18
CA GLN A 39 -19.16 11.90 21.57
C GLN A 39 -17.73 12.42 21.40
N PHE A 40 -17.58 13.68 20.95
CA PHE A 40 -16.28 14.33 20.81
C PHE A 40 -15.59 14.51 22.17
N MET A 41 -16.31 14.99 23.18
CA MET A 41 -15.78 15.16 24.54
C MET A 41 -15.37 13.82 25.16
N LEU A 42 -16.12 12.75 24.93
CA LEU A 42 -15.73 11.40 25.35
C LEU A 42 -14.44 10.96 24.65
N GLY A 43 -14.34 11.16 23.34
CA GLY A 43 -13.13 10.83 22.57
C GLY A 43 -11.89 11.57 23.07
N VAL A 44 -11.98 12.89 23.29
CA VAL A 44 -10.89 13.71 23.82
C VAL A 44 -10.48 13.24 25.22
N ARG A 45 -11.44 12.98 26.10
CA ARG A 45 -11.17 12.47 27.46
C ARG A 45 -10.48 11.11 27.42
N THR A 46 -10.92 10.20 26.55
CA THR A 46 -10.27 8.88 26.38
C THR A 46 -8.82 9.04 25.93
N ILE A 47 -8.54 9.91 24.97
CA ILE A 47 -7.18 10.19 24.50
C ILE A 47 -6.33 10.77 25.63
N GLN A 48 -6.83 11.76 26.36
CA GLN A 48 -6.12 12.37 27.49
C GLN A 48 -5.76 11.32 28.55
N TRP A 49 -6.73 10.52 29.01
CA TRP A 49 -6.48 9.47 29.99
C TRP A 49 -5.54 8.39 29.47
N PHE A 50 -5.64 8.02 28.19
CA PHE A 50 -4.73 7.07 27.56
C PHE A 50 -3.27 7.55 27.62
N PHE A 51 -3.00 8.81 27.26
CA PHE A 51 -1.65 9.37 27.33
C PHE A 51 -1.16 9.49 28.78
N VAL A 52 -2.00 9.97 29.70
CA VAL A 52 -1.65 10.06 31.12
C VAL A 52 -1.29 8.69 31.69
N ASP A 53 -2.07 7.65 31.40
CA ASP A 53 -1.82 6.29 31.88
C ASP A 53 -0.55 5.69 31.27
N LEU A 54 -0.25 6.03 30.01
CA LEU A 54 0.98 5.61 29.34
C LEU A 54 2.22 6.25 29.99
N PHE A 55 2.18 7.55 30.30
CA PHE A 55 3.31 8.26 30.92
C PHE A 55 3.48 7.97 32.40
N THR A 56 2.38 7.72 33.12
CA THR A 56 2.43 7.43 34.56
C THR A 56 2.81 5.97 34.84
N GLY A 57 2.85 5.10 33.82
CA GLY A 57 3.21 3.68 33.96
C GLY A 57 2.16 2.81 34.68
N ASN A 58 1.01 3.38 35.06
CA ASN A 58 -0.11 2.68 35.71
C ASN A 58 -1.02 1.95 34.71
N PHE A 59 -0.46 1.47 33.59
CA PHE A 59 -1.26 0.86 32.54
C PHE A 59 -1.71 -0.56 32.92
N GLN A 60 -3.00 -0.84 32.73
CA GLN A 60 -3.60 -2.13 33.08
C GLN A 60 -3.30 -3.19 32.02
N TRP A 61 -2.06 -3.66 31.96
CA TRP A 61 -1.57 -4.61 30.94
C TRP A 61 -2.40 -5.88 30.82
N GLN A 62 -2.87 -6.44 31.94
CA GLN A 62 -3.71 -7.64 31.92
C GLN A 62 -5.04 -7.39 31.20
N GLU A 63 -5.67 -6.25 31.45
CA GLU A 63 -6.93 -5.90 30.79
C GLU A 63 -6.71 -5.57 29.32
N PHE A 64 -5.62 -4.88 28.99
CA PHE A 64 -5.24 -4.60 27.61
C PHE A 64 -5.06 -5.88 26.78
N VAL A 65 -4.32 -6.88 27.29
CA VAL A 65 -4.12 -8.15 26.58
C VAL A 65 -5.44 -8.91 26.44
N ARG A 66 -6.26 -8.95 27.50
CA ARG A 66 -7.58 -9.60 27.47
C ARG A 66 -8.50 -8.97 26.43
N GLN A 67 -8.57 -7.65 26.39
CA GLN A 67 -9.35 -6.91 25.40
C GLN A 67 -8.77 -7.08 23.99
N GLY A 68 -7.44 -7.08 23.83
CA GLY A 68 -6.79 -7.35 22.55
C GLY A 68 -7.11 -8.74 22.00
N ALA A 69 -7.08 -9.76 22.86
CA ALA A 69 -7.45 -11.13 22.47
C ALA A 69 -8.93 -11.23 22.08
N PHE A 70 -9.83 -10.56 22.80
CA PHE A 70 -11.25 -10.50 22.44
C PHE A 70 -11.48 -9.84 21.07
N GLN A 71 -10.83 -8.70 20.82
CA GLN A 71 -10.94 -7.98 19.54
C GLN A 71 -10.32 -8.76 18.38
N ALA A 72 -9.15 -9.40 18.61
CA ALA A 72 -8.53 -10.27 17.61
C ALA A 72 -9.42 -11.48 17.27
N GLY A 73 -9.96 -12.14 18.29
CA GLY A 73 -10.83 -13.30 18.12
C GLY A 73 -12.11 -13.00 17.32
N THR A 74 -12.68 -11.80 17.51
CA THR A 74 -13.86 -11.35 16.75
C THR A 74 -13.54 -10.89 15.33
N ALA A 75 -12.35 -10.32 15.08
CA ALA A 75 -11.99 -9.79 13.78
C ALA A 75 -11.39 -10.81 12.81
N VAL A 76 -10.56 -11.76 13.29
CA VAL A 76 -9.69 -12.58 12.42
C VAL A 76 -10.48 -13.42 11.41
N VAL A 77 -11.54 -14.09 11.85
CA VAL A 77 -12.35 -14.97 11.00
C VAL A 77 -13.01 -14.21 9.84
N PRO A 78 -13.82 -13.16 10.05
CA PRO A 78 -14.44 -12.42 8.96
C PRO A 78 -13.39 -11.74 8.07
N VAL A 79 -12.26 -11.31 8.62
CA VAL A 79 -11.16 -10.69 7.87
C VAL A 79 -10.56 -11.64 6.85
N ILE A 80 -10.24 -12.87 7.26
CA ILE A 80 -9.70 -13.88 6.33
C ILE A 80 -10.71 -14.18 5.24
N LEU A 81 -11.99 -14.37 5.61
CA LEU A 81 -13.06 -14.73 4.69
C LEU A 81 -13.29 -13.68 3.60
N VAL A 82 -13.20 -12.39 3.95
CA VAL A 82 -13.41 -11.26 3.03
C VAL A 82 -12.15 -10.91 2.24
N THR A 83 -10.95 -11.07 2.83
CA THR A 83 -9.69 -10.71 2.17
C THR A 83 -9.38 -11.61 0.98
N LEU A 84 -9.70 -12.91 1.07
CA LEU A 84 -9.44 -13.88 -0.01
C LEU A 84 -10.09 -13.49 -1.35
N PRO A 85 -11.43 -13.30 -1.46
CA PRO A 85 -12.06 -12.94 -2.72
C PRO A 85 -11.60 -11.57 -3.23
N ILE A 86 -11.31 -10.61 -2.35
CA ILE A 86 -10.78 -9.29 -2.73
C ILE A 86 -9.40 -9.45 -3.40
N GLY A 87 -8.49 -10.21 -2.79
CA GLY A 87 -7.16 -10.47 -3.35
C GLY A 87 -7.21 -11.13 -4.72
N VAL A 88 -8.10 -12.12 -4.89
CA VAL A 88 -8.33 -12.81 -6.16
C VAL A 88 -8.88 -11.86 -7.22
N THR A 89 -9.92 -11.10 -6.88
CA THR A 89 -10.59 -10.17 -7.81
C THR A 89 -9.62 -9.08 -8.30
N LEU A 90 -8.77 -8.55 -7.41
CA LEU A 90 -7.72 -7.61 -7.80
C LEU A 90 -6.72 -8.26 -8.75
N SER A 91 -6.26 -9.48 -8.47
CA SER A 91 -5.31 -10.20 -9.34
C SER A 91 -5.85 -10.35 -10.76
N ILE A 92 -7.12 -10.72 -10.91
CA ILE A 92 -7.77 -10.88 -12.22
C ILE A 92 -7.86 -9.52 -12.94
N GLN A 93 -8.31 -8.47 -12.25
CA GLN A 93 -8.41 -7.13 -12.86
C GLN A 93 -7.05 -6.63 -13.38
N PHE A 94 -5.99 -6.72 -12.56
CA PHE A 94 -4.66 -6.31 -12.97
C PHE A 94 -4.08 -7.19 -14.09
N ALA A 95 -4.38 -8.50 -14.10
CA ALA A 95 -3.98 -9.39 -15.19
C ALA A 95 -4.64 -9.01 -16.52
N LEU A 96 -5.92 -8.62 -16.50
CA LEU A 96 -6.64 -8.15 -17.69
C LEU A 96 -6.07 -6.81 -18.19
N LEU A 97 -5.87 -5.83 -17.29
CA LEU A 97 -5.29 -4.53 -17.62
C LEU A 97 -3.89 -4.68 -18.23
N ALA A 98 -3.02 -5.49 -17.61
CA ALA A 98 -1.68 -5.75 -18.11
C ALA A 98 -1.70 -6.46 -19.48
N GLY A 99 -2.71 -7.27 -19.75
CA GLY A 99 -2.93 -7.92 -21.04
C GLY A 99 -3.24 -6.95 -22.17
N GLN A 100 -3.92 -5.84 -21.88
CA GLN A 100 -4.27 -4.80 -22.88
C GLN A 100 -3.05 -3.98 -23.31
N VAL A 101 -2.10 -3.75 -22.40
CA VAL A 101 -0.87 -2.99 -22.65
C VAL A 101 0.33 -3.87 -23.01
N GLY A 102 0.13 -5.18 -23.13
CA GLY A 102 1.18 -6.15 -23.47
C GLY A 102 2.20 -6.43 -22.35
N ALA A 103 1.97 -5.93 -21.13
CA ALA A 103 2.91 -6.00 -20.01
C ALA A 103 2.53 -7.09 -18.97
N THR A 104 2.21 -8.30 -19.43
CA THR A 104 1.68 -9.39 -18.59
C THR A 104 2.62 -9.82 -17.46
N SER A 105 3.94 -9.70 -17.66
CA SER A 105 4.95 -9.99 -16.63
C SER A 105 4.91 -9.04 -15.44
N LEU A 106 4.37 -7.82 -15.60
CA LEU A 106 4.27 -6.82 -14.53
C LEU A 106 2.95 -6.91 -13.75
N ALA A 107 1.96 -7.66 -14.25
CA ALA A 107 0.64 -7.78 -13.63
C ALA A 107 0.68 -8.26 -12.18
N GLY A 108 1.51 -9.27 -11.91
CA GLY A 108 1.65 -9.88 -10.58
C GLY A 108 2.31 -8.95 -9.56
N ALA A 109 3.26 -8.12 -10.00
CA ALA A 109 3.90 -7.11 -9.17
C ALA A 109 2.98 -5.91 -8.91
N ALA A 110 2.30 -5.42 -9.95
CA ALA A 110 1.36 -4.30 -9.86
C ALA A 110 0.20 -4.60 -8.89
N SER A 111 -0.41 -5.78 -9.02
CA SER A 111 -1.47 -6.24 -8.10
C SER A 111 -0.98 -6.39 -6.66
N GLY A 112 0.24 -6.90 -6.45
CA GLY A 112 0.83 -7.02 -5.13
C GLY A 112 1.02 -5.66 -4.44
N ILE A 113 1.56 -4.68 -5.17
CA ILE A 113 1.75 -3.30 -4.66
C ILE A 113 0.40 -2.66 -4.34
N ALA A 114 -0.61 -2.84 -5.20
CA ALA A 114 -1.94 -2.29 -4.98
C ALA A 114 -2.60 -2.83 -3.70
N ILE A 115 -2.44 -4.13 -3.43
CA ILE A 115 -2.98 -4.75 -2.21
C ILE A 115 -2.32 -4.16 -0.97
N ILE A 116 -0.98 -4.06 -0.96
CA ILE A 116 -0.23 -3.58 0.20
C ILE A 116 -0.53 -2.10 0.49
N ARG A 117 -0.64 -1.26 -0.55
CA ARG A 117 -0.77 0.21 -0.38
C ARG A 117 -2.19 0.69 -0.10
N GLN A 118 -3.22 -0.03 -0.55
CA GLN A 118 -4.61 0.45 -0.46
C GLN A 118 -5.56 -0.60 0.11
N ALA A 119 -5.60 -1.79 -0.50
CA ALA A 119 -6.63 -2.77 -0.15
C ALA A 119 -6.47 -3.26 1.29
N ALA A 120 -5.24 -3.49 1.76
CA ALA A 120 -5.00 -4.06 3.07
C ALA A 120 -5.47 -3.17 4.21
N SER A 121 -5.11 -1.89 4.18
CA SER A 121 -5.55 -0.92 5.19
C SER A 121 -7.05 -0.64 5.11
N LEU A 122 -7.62 -0.62 3.90
CA LEU A 122 -9.04 -0.38 3.71
C LEU A 122 -9.90 -1.53 4.27
N VAL A 123 -9.55 -2.78 3.95
CA VAL A 123 -10.27 -3.96 4.46
C VAL A 123 -10.11 -4.07 5.99
N ALA A 124 -8.90 -3.86 6.51
CA ALA A 124 -8.67 -3.88 7.95
C ALA A 124 -9.49 -2.80 8.68
N ALA A 125 -9.51 -1.57 8.18
CA ALA A 125 -10.27 -0.48 8.79
C ALA A 125 -11.79 -0.73 8.76
N LEU A 126 -12.33 -1.18 7.62
CA LEU A 126 -13.75 -1.48 7.48
C LEU A 126 -14.19 -2.61 8.41
N LEU A 127 -13.41 -3.69 8.49
CA LEU A 127 -13.77 -4.84 9.33
C LEU A 127 -13.54 -4.59 10.82
N MET A 128 -12.53 -3.79 11.19
CA MET A 128 -12.40 -3.32 12.57
C MET A 128 -13.61 -2.45 12.96
N SER A 129 -14.03 -1.53 12.09
CA SER A 129 -15.22 -0.70 12.35
C SER A 129 -16.49 -1.55 12.46
N ALA A 130 -16.65 -2.57 11.61
CA ALA A 130 -17.86 -3.38 11.57
C ALA A 130 -17.90 -4.45 12.69
N ALA A 131 -16.95 -5.38 12.69
CA ALA A 131 -16.98 -6.54 13.59
C ALA A 131 -16.58 -6.15 15.02
N VAL A 132 -15.42 -5.51 15.17
CA VAL A 132 -14.92 -5.11 16.50
C VAL A 132 -15.77 -3.98 17.08
N GLY A 133 -16.18 -3.00 16.28
CA GLY A 133 -17.07 -1.91 16.71
C GLY A 133 -18.42 -2.42 17.23
N SER A 134 -19.04 -3.38 16.54
CA SER A 134 -20.29 -4.00 17.00
C SER A 134 -20.11 -4.80 18.28
N ALA A 135 -19.01 -5.57 18.37
CA ALA A 135 -18.70 -6.35 19.57
C ALA A 135 -18.46 -5.46 20.80
N ILE A 136 -17.72 -4.36 20.65
CA ILE A 136 -17.49 -3.38 21.73
C ILE A 136 -18.80 -2.70 22.14
N THR A 137 -19.63 -2.30 21.18
CA THR A 137 -20.94 -1.69 21.45
C THR A 137 -21.86 -2.64 22.21
N ALA A 138 -21.92 -3.91 21.81
CA ALA A 138 -22.73 -4.93 22.49
C ALA A 138 -22.23 -5.21 23.92
N ASP A 139 -20.91 -5.29 24.11
CA ASP A 139 -20.28 -5.53 25.42
C ASP A 139 -20.53 -4.35 26.37
N LEU A 140 -20.37 -3.10 25.91
CA LEU A 140 -20.71 -1.88 26.67
C LEU A 140 -22.22 -1.77 26.96
N GLY A 141 -23.06 -2.06 25.98
CA GLY A 141 -24.51 -2.06 26.14
C GLY A 141 -24.95 -3.07 27.20
N SER A 142 -24.40 -4.29 27.17
CA SER A 142 -24.70 -5.32 28.17
C SER A 142 -24.32 -4.91 29.59
N ARG A 143 -23.19 -4.21 29.78
CA ARG A 143 -22.79 -3.69 31.10
C ARG A 143 -23.69 -2.57 31.59
N THR A 144 -24.16 -1.74 30.68
CA THR A 144 -25.10 -0.66 31.00
C THR A 144 -26.45 -1.23 31.42
N MET A 145 -26.94 -2.26 30.72
CA MET A 145 -28.18 -2.97 31.08
C MET A 145 -28.07 -3.73 32.42
N ARG A 146 -26.86 -4.07 32.87
CA ARG A 146 -26.59 -4.68 34.17
C ARG A 146 -26.23 -3.67 35.26
N GLU A 147 -26.40 -2.37 35.01
CA GLU A 147 -26.09 -1.27 35.93
C GLU A 147 -24.62 -1.23 36.42
N GLU A 148 -23.71 -1.94 35.76
CA GLU A 148 -22.30 -1.98 36.16
C GLU A 148 -21.62 -0.62 36.03
N THR A 149 -22.02 0.17 35.02
CA THR A 149 -21.48 1.51 34.78
C THR A 149 -21.88 2.50 35.87
N ASP A 150 -23.12 2.42 36.35
CA ASP A 150 -23.64 3.27 37.42
C ASP A 150 -23.01 2.89 38.77
N ALA A 151 -22.88 1.57 39.03
CA ALA A 151 -22.21 1.08 40.22
C ALA A 151 -20.75 1.60 40.34
N MET A 152 -20.01 1.67 39.24
CA MET A 152 -18.66 2.23 39.25
C MET A 152 -18.63 3.73 39.57
N GLU A 153 -19.63 4.49 39.10
CA GLU A 153 -19.74 5.92 39.39
C GLU A 153 -20.02 6.16 40.88
N VAL A 154 -20.92 5.38 41.49
CA VAL A 154 -21.19 5.41 42.93
C VAL A 154 -19.97 5.01 43.77
N MET A 155 -19.15 4.08 43.28
CA MET A 155 -17.88 3.70 43.92
C MET A 155 -16.76 4.75 43.73
N GLY A 156 -17.02 5.86 43.04
CA GLY A 156 -16.03 6.91 42.76
C GLY A 156 -14.94 6.48 41.75
N VAL A 157 -15.17 5.41 40.98
CA VAL A 157 -14.23 4.92 39.97
C VAL A 157 -14.59 5.52 38.62
N SER A 158 -13.62 6.18 37.98
CA SER A 158 -13.83 6.77 36.66
C SER A 158 -14.12 5.70 35.60
N VAL A 159 -15.36 5.65 35.09
CA VAL A 159 -15.84 4.68 34.09
C VAL A 159 -15.02 4.73 32.80
N ILE A 160 -14.72 5.95 32.30
CA ILE A 160 -13.98 6.16 31.05
C ILE A 160 -12.59 5.52 31.12
N ARG A 161 -11.85 5.78 32.21
CA ARG A 161 -10.50 5.26 32.39
C ARG A 161 -10.46 3.74 32.53
N ARG A 162 -11.46 3.15 33.20
CA ARG A 162 -11.49 1.71 33.48
C ARG A 162 -12.02 0.87 32.31
N LEU A 163 -13.03 1.36 31.58
CA LEU A 163 -13.69 0.59 30.52
C LEU A 163 -13.21 0.96 29.11
N VAL A 164 -13.03 2.26 28.83
CA VAL A 164 -12.85 2.75 27.45
C VAL A 164 -11.37 2.78 27.07
N VAL A 165 -10.50 3.29 27.95
CA VAL A 165 -9.05 3.42 27.69
C VAL A 165 -8.36 2.10 27.31
N PRO A 166 -8.48 0.99 28.06
CA PRO A 166 -7.80 -0.25 27.70
C PRO A 166 -8.30 -0.84 26.37
N ARG A 167 -9.60 -0.67 26.06
CA ARG A 167 -10.18 -1.10 24.77
C ARG A 167 -9.68 -0.26 23.60
N PHE A 168 -9.60 1.04 23.78
CA PHE A 168 -9.08 1.98 22.79
C PHE A 168 -7.61 1.65 22.46
N ALA A 169 -6.79 1.44 23.48
CA ALA A 169 -5.40 1.03 23.32
C ALA A 169 -5.30 -0.31 22.55
N ALA A 170 -6.10 -1.30 22.95
CA ALA A 170 -6.14 -2.59 22.29
C ALA A 170 -6.55 -2.47 20.81
N ALA A 171 -7.53 -1.62 20.49
CA ALA A 171 -8.02 -1.41 19.13
C ALA A 171 -6.94 -0.82 18.19
N ILE A 172 -6.11 0.09 18.69
CA ILE A 172 -4.99 0.64 17.92
C ILE A 172 -3.99 -0.46 17.57
N MET A 173 -3.56 -1.24 18.58
CA MET A 173 -2.57 -2.31 18.39
C MET A 173 -3.10 -3.41 17.46
N ILE A 174 -4.33 -3.86 17.71
CA ILE A 174 -4.98 -4.89 16.88
C ILE A 174 -5.23 -4.36 15.46
N GLY A 175 -5.61 -3.10 15.27
CA GLY A 175 -5.81 -2.52 13.94
C GLY A 175 -4.54 -2.56 13.07
N ILE A 176 -3.39 -2.25 13.67
CA ILE A 176 -2.09 -2.34 12.99
C ILE A 176 -1.74 -3.81 12.70
N ALA A 177 -1.86 -4.69 13.70
CA ALA A 177 -1.54 -6.11 13.54
C ALA A 177 -2.42 -6.78 12.47
N LEU A 178 -3.72 -6.47 12.47
CA LEU A 178 -4.69 -7.02 11.54
C LEU A 178 -4.43 -6.56 10.10
N THR A 179 -3.96 -5.33 9.90
CA THR A 179 -3.51 -4.86 8.57
C THR A 179 -2.39 -5.75 8.03
N GLY A 180 -1.44 -6.15 8.89
CA GLY A 180 -0.39 -7.11 8.52
C GLY A 180 -0.95 -8.48 8.13
N VAL A 181 -1.95 -8.98 8.88
CA VAL A 181 -2.64 -10.24 8.56
C VAL A 181 -3.35 -10.15 7.20
N VAL A 182 -4.03 -9.04 6.92
CA VAL A 182 -4.69 -8.81 5.62
C VAL A 182 -3.67 -8.80 4.49
N CYS A 183 -2.53 -8.11 4.65
CA CYS A 183 -1.45 -8.14 3.67
C CYS A 183 -0.98 -9.56 3.38
N PHE A 184 -0.74 -10.34 4.43
CA PHE A 184 -0.25 -11.72 4.31
C PHE A 184 -1.27 -12.63 3.61
N VAL A 185 -2.51 -12.64 4.09
CA VAL A 185 -3.59 -13.48 3.55
C VAL A 185 -3.97 -13.06 2.13
N GLY A 186 -4.06 -11.76 1.85
CA GLY A 186 -4.37 -11.25 0.52
C GLY A 186 -3.28 -11.54 -0.50
N PHE A 187 -2.00 -11.48 -0.09
CA PHE A 187 -0.88 -11.82 -0.94
C PHE A 187 -0.81 -13.33 -1.20
N LEU A 188 -0.98 -14.17 -0.19
CA LEU A 188 -0.97 -15.62 -0.35
C LEU A 188 -2.19 -16.13 -1.13
N GLY A 189 -3.38 -15.60 -0.83
CA GLY A 189 -4.64 -16.03 -1.44
C GLY A 189 -4.69 -15.83 -2.95
N ARG A 190 -4.04 -14.78 -3.48
CA ARG A 190 -4.06 -14.50 -4.92
C ARG A 190 -3.07 -15.32 -5.74
N ILE A 191 -1.94 -15.76 -5.16
CA ILE A 191 -0.86 -16.45 -5.88
C ILE A 191 -1.36 -17.68 -6.64
N PRO A 192 -2.11 -18.63 -6.03
CA PRO A 192 -2.55 -19.82 -6.75
C PRO A 192 -3.41 -19.48 -7.96
N ILE A 193 -4.32 -18.50 -7.84
CA ILE A 193 -5.14 -18.04 -8.97
C ILE A 193 -4.25 -17.43 -10.06
N GLN A 194 -3.28 -16.59 -9.67
CA GLN A 194 -2.37 -15.95 -10.62
C GLN A 194 -1.54 -16.98 -11.42
N CYS A 195 -1.09 -18.06 -10.78
CA CYS A 195 -0.40 -19.16 -11.46
C CYS A 195 -1.32 -19.83 -12.49
N VAL A 196 -2.54 -20.19 -12.08
CA VAL A 196 -3.53 -20.81 -12.97
C VAL A 196 -3.79 -19.92 -14.19
N LEU A 197 -4.02 -18.61 -14.01
CA LEU A 197 -4.22 -17.68 -15.13
C LEU A 197 -3.01 -17.59 -16.07
N ALA A 198 -1.80 -17.77 -15.56
CA ALA A 198 -0.59 -17.78 -16.39
C ALA A 198 -0.50 -19.05 -17.25
N GLU A 199 -0.94 -20.21 -16.74
CA GLU A 199 -1.02 -21.46 -17.51
C GLU A 199 -2.01 -21.39 -18.68
N TRP A 200 -3.14 -20.67 -18.53
CA TRP A 200 -4.16 -20.53 -19.58
C TRP A 200 -3.71 -19.72 -20.81
N ARG A 201 -2.47 -19.18 -20.84
CA ARG A 201 -1.90 -18.47 -22.00
C ARG A 201 -0.88 -19.39 -22.72
N PRO A 202 -1.32 -20.26 -23.65
CA PRO A 202 -0.52 -21.37 -24.24
C PRO A 202 0.70 -20.95 -25.10
N GLY A 203 1.09 -19.68 -25.12
CA GLY A 203 2.27 -19.17 -25.83
C GLY A 203 3.53 -19.03 -24.97
N GLN A 204 3.40 -18.77 -23.66
CA GLN A 204 4.55 -18.40 -22.82
C GLN A 204 5.26 -19.62 -22.21
N LEU A 205 4.49 -20.66 -21.86
CA LEU A 205 5.03 -21.91 -21.33
C LEU A 205 5.94 -22.61 -22.36
N ARG A 206 5.63 -22.55 -23.66
CA ARG A 206 6.48 -23.12 -24.71
C ARG A 206 7.84 -22.42 -24.78
N HIS A 207 7.90 -21.10 -24.65
CA HIS A 207 9.16 -20.36 -24.72
C HIS A 207 10.01 -20.54 -23.45
N HIS A 208 9.38 -20.63 -22.27
CA HIS A 208 10.08 -20.85 -21.01
C HIS A 208 10.55 -22.32 -20.85
N LEU A 209 9.76 -23.30 -21.29
CA LEU A 209 10.20 -24.71 -21.37
C LEU A 209 11.26 -24.94 -22.45
N LEU A 210 11.22 -24.24 -23.60
CA LEU A 210 12.30 -24.32 -24.59
C LEU A 210 13.63 -23.78 -24.03
N CYS A 211 13.59 -22.69 -23.26
CA CYS A 211 14.78 -22.14 -22.60
C CYS A 211 15.35 -23.07 -21.51
N LEU A 212 14.50 -23.79 -20.75
CA LEU A 212 14.94 -24.79 -19.77
C LEU A 212 15.42 -26.11 -20.42
N ARG A 213 14.91 -26.45 -21.61
CA ARG A 213 15.28 -27.67 -22.35
C ARG A 213 16.58 -27.53 -23.16
N HIS A 214 17.00 -26.30 -23.51
CA HIS A 214 18.26 -26.03 -24.19
C HIS A 214 19.01 -24.82 -23.60
N PRO A 215 19.78 -25.01 -22.52
CA PRO A 215 20.53 -23.91 -21.88
C PRO A 215 21.83 -23.51 -22.59
N ARG A 216 22.11 -24.02 -23.80
CA ARG A 216 23.47 -23.98 -24.39
C ARG A 216 23.62 -23.40 -25.80
N ARG A 217 22.70 -22.59 -26.31
CA ARG A 217 22.97 -21.78 -27.53
C ARG A 217 22.16 -20.48 -27.54
N HIS A 218 22.54 -19.52 -26.70
CA HIS A 218 22.27 -18.12 -27.00
C HIS A 218 23.49 -17.30 -26.59
N ASP A 219 24.53 -17.32 -27.43
CA ASP A 219 25.55 -16.30 -27.46
C ASP A 219 24.96 -15.11 -28.24
N PRO A 220 24.67 -13.95 -27.63
CA PRO A 220 24.07 -12.81 -28.32
C PRO A 220 25.12 -11.97 -29.07
N GLY A 221 26.16 -12.60 -29.63
CA GLY A 221 27.35 -11.89 -30.11
C GLY A 221 27.91 -12.26 -31.50
N SER A 222 27.31 -13.19 -32.25
CA SER A 222 27.96 -13.71 -33.47
C SER A 222 27.20 -13.59 -34.80
N ASP A 223 25.97 -13.07 -34.81
CA ASP A 223 25.17 -12.98 -36.05
C ASP A 223 25.16 -11.60 -36.73
N GLN A 224 25.58 -10.54 -36.05
CA GLN A 224 25.62 -9.21 -36.67
C GLN A 224 26.86 -8.97 -37.57
N GLY A 225 27.85 -9.86 -37.51
CA GLY A 225 29.04 -9.80 -38.37
C GLY A 225 28.94 -10.59 -39.68
N ARG A 226 27.91 -11.43 -39.86
CA ARG A 226 27.80 -12.35 -41.00
C ARG A 226 26.99 -11.80 -42.16
N HIS A 227 26.14 -10.80 -41.92
CA HIS A 227 25.36 -10.13 -42.95
C HIS A 227 26.13 -9.03 -43.70
N LEU A 228 27.18 -8.45 -43.10
CA LEU A 228 28.04 -7.45 -43.78
C LEU A 228 29.17 -8.06 -44.63
N ARG A 229 29.41 -9.38 -44.53
CA ARG A 229 30.49 -10.06 -45.26
C ARG A 229 30.06 -10.69 -46.58
N ARG A 230 28.75 -10.69 -46.89
CA ARG A 230 28.21 -11.32 -48.11
C ARG A 230 28.07 -10.36 -49.30
N ASP A 231 28.12 -9.04 -49.05
CA ASP A 231 27.97 -8.00 -50.08
C ASP A 231 29.29 -7.43 -50.66
N ARG A 232 30.45 -8.08 -50.40
CA ARG A 232 31.74 -7.68 -51.01
C ARG A 232 32.28 -8.63 -52.07
N GLY A 233 31.44 -9.48 -52.65
CA GLY A 233 31.81 -10.33 -53.79
C GLY A 233 31.32 -9.75 -55.12
N GLY A 234 32.12 -8.91 -55.78
CA GLY A 234 31.95 -8.60 -57.20
C GLY A 234 32.19 -7.14 -57.58
N GLY A 235 33.38 -6.83 -58.09
CA GLY A 235 33.70 -5.54 -58.71
C GLY A 235 35.17 -5.18 -58.51
N GLY A 236 36.02 -5.57 -59.47
CA GLY A 236 37.47 -5.42 -59.40
C GLY A 236 37.97 -3.98 -59.56
N LEU A 237 39.25 -3.78 -59.22
CA LEU A 237 40.27 -2.91 -59.83
C LEU A 237 41.60 -3.07 -59.02
N PRO A 238 42.78 -2.69 -59.57
CA PRO A 238 43.97 -3.55 -59.65
C PRO A 238 45.00 -3.37 -58.52
N GLU A 239 45.99 -4.27 -58.56
CA GLU A 239 47.10 -4.43 -57.62
C GLU A 239 48.06 -3.22 -57.50
N GLY A 240 48.59 -3.03 -56.28
CA GLY A 240 49.71 -2.15 -55.92
C GLY A 240 50.04 -2.25 -54.41
N PRO A 241 51.29 -2.06 -53.95
CA PRO A 241 52.00 -3.11 -53.21
C PRO A 241 52.11 -2.94 -51.68
N VAL A 242 52.16 -4.12 -51.02
CA VAL A 242 53.01 -4.52 -49.88
C VAL A 242 53.45 -3.44 -48.88
N HIS A 243 52.91 -3.50 -47.67
CA HIS A 243 53.70 -3.36 -46.42
C HIS A 243 53.06 -4.25 -45.34
N GLN A 244 53.73 -5.36 -44.99
CA GLN A 244 54.65 -5.44 -43.84
C GLN A 244 53.89 -5.49 -42.51
N GLY A 245 53.93 -6.66 -41.88
CA GLY A 245 53.19 -6.96 -40.67
C GLY A 245 53.54 -6.06 -39.49
N TRP A 246 52.61 -5.96 -38.55
CA TRP A 246 52.93 -5.49 -37.20
C TRP A 246 52.24 -6.36 -36.13
N PRO A 247 52.94 -6.65 -35.01
CA PRO A 247 52.76 -7.86 -34.21
C PRO A 247 51.84 -7.71 -32.99
N ASP A 248 51.67 -8.89 -32.38
CA ASP A 248 51.12 -9.24 -31.07
C ASP A 248 51.08 -8.12 -30.00
N ARG A 249 49.94 -7.42 -29.98
CA ARG A 249 49.58 -6.33 -29.05
C ARG A 249 49.56 -6.75 -27.57
N ARG A 250 49.69 -8.04 -27.25
CA ARG A 250 49.63 -8.56 -25.88
C ARG A 250 50.91 -8.36 -25.07
N ARG A 251 52.06 -8.17 -25.71
CA ARG A 251 53.33 -7.92 -24.99
C ARG A 251 53.55 -6.45 -24.60
N GLN A 252 52.97 -5.48 -25.32
CA GLN A 252 53.14 -4.05 -25.02
C GLN A 252 52.35 -3.58 -23.80
N LEU A 253 51.18 -4.16 -23.52
CA LEU A 253 50.36 -3.76 -22.36
C LEU A 253 50.97 -4.21 -21.02
N ARG A 254 51.74 -5.31 -21.00
CA ARG A 254 52.44 -5.78 -19.79
C ARG A 254 53.65 -4.92 -19.40
N GLN A 255 54.27 -4.20 -20.34
CA GLN A 255 55.38 -3.30 -20.02
C GLN A 255 54.91 -1.92 -19.55
N ARG A 256 53.72 -1.47 -19.98
CA ARG A 256 53.14 -0.18 -19.56
C ARG A 256 52.62 -0.16 -18.12
N GLY A 257 52.24 -1.31 -17.56
CA GLY A 257 51.80 -1.43 -16.17
C GLY A 257 52.94 -1.34 -15.14
N ARG A 258 54.16 -1.78 -15.49
CA ARG A 258 55.30 -1.78 -14.55
C ARG A 258 55.95 -0.40 -14.38
N ARG A 259 55.92 0.48 -15.40
CA ARG A 259 56.50 1.83 -15.31
C ARG A 259 55.65 2.85 -14.52
N ARG A 260 54.39 2.52 -14.19
CA ARG A 260 53.51 3.42 -13.42
C ARG A 260 53.65 3.28 -11.90
N ILE A 261 54.32 2.24 -11.42
CA ILE A 261 54.50 2.00 -9.98
C ILE A 261 55.81 2.67 -9.50
N ASP A 262 56.82 2.78 -10.36
CA ASP A 262 58.12 3.36 -10.01
C ASP A 262 58.15 4.91 -10.07
N LEU A 263 57.09 5.56 -10.57
CA LEU A 263 57.02 7.03 -10.70
C LEU A 263 56.25 7.74 -9.57
N ALA A 264 55.76 7.00 -8.57
CA ALA A 264 54.94 7.54 -7.47
C ALA A 264 55.73 7.71 -6.16
N ALA A 265 57.06 7.67 -6.20
CA ALA A 265 57.91 7.68 -5.01
C ALA A 265 58.93 8.84 -4.95
N ASP A 266 58.85 9.83 -5.84
CA ASP A 266 59.77 10.97 -5.83
C ASP A 266 58.99 12.30 -5.90
N ASP A 267 59.27 13.16 -4.92
CA ASP A 267 58.99 14.60 -4.83
C ASP A 267 57.51 15.05 -4.64
N GLY A 268 57.11 15.83 -3.63
CA GLY A 268 57.86 16.72 -2.74
C GLY A 268 57.44 18.19 -2.92
N GLU A 269 56.25 18.57 -2.42
CA GLU A 269 55.86 19.93 -1.94
C GLU A 269 55.96 21.16 -2.92
N PRO A 270 55.38 22.35 -2.60
CA PRO A 270 54.36 22.97 -3.45
C PRO A 270 54.75 24.35 -4.02
N GLY A 271 54.01 24.82 -5.03
CA GLY A 271 54.07 26.23 -5.42
C GLY A 271 53.30 26.61 -6.69
N HIS A 272 52.50 27.67 -6.56
CA HIS A 272 52.00 28.58 -7.62
C HIS A 272 50.81 28.15 -8.51
N GLN A 273 49.63 28.67 -8.13
CA GLN A 273 48.64 29.23 -9.06
C GLN A 273 49.26 30.42 -9.82
N PRO A 274 48.83 30.78 -11.06
CA PRO A 274 47.48 31.34 -11.21
C PRO A 274 46.78 31.16 -12.58
N ALA A 275 45.51 31.61 -12.58
CA ALA A 275 44.84 32.41 -13.60
C ALA A 275 44.20 31.78 -14.87
N VAL A 276 42.86 31.89 -14.90
CA VAL A 276 42.02 32.55 -15.92
C VAL A 276 41.93 31.89 -17.32
N HIS A 277 40.75 31.38 -17.69
CA HIS A 277 39.78 32.11 -18.55
C HIS A 277 38.49 31.29 -18.72
N HIS A 278 37.36 31.94 -18.41
CA HIS A 278 36.02 31.57 -18.88
C HIS A 278 35.97 31.70 -20.41
N ASP A 279 35.27 30.78 -21.08
CA ASP A 279 34.30 31.18 -22.12
C ASP A 279 33.25 30.09 -22.37
N VAL A 280 32.01 30.54 -22.35
CA VAL A 280 30.75 29.85 -22.64
C VAL A 280 30.29 30.37 -24.01
N PRO A 281 29.90 29.52 -24.97
CA PRO A 281 29.08 29.96 -26.07
C PRO A 281 27.62 29.56 -25.79
N ALA A 282 26.81 30.57 -25.51
CA ALA A 282 25.39 30.55 -25.79
C ALA A 282 25.21 30.98 -27.25
N ASP A 283 24.47 30.20 -28.03
CA ASP A 283 23.80 30.71 -29.21
C ASP A 283 22.44 29.99 -29.32
N GLY A 284 21.39 30.77 -29.13
CA GLY A 284 20.08 30.48 -29.68
C GLY A 284 19.84 31.38 -30.88
N ALA A 285 19.08 30.88 -31.87
CA ALA A 285 18.21 31.70 -32.70
C ALA A 285 17.49 30.84 -33.76
N VAL A 286 16.15 30.95 -33.75
CA VAL A 286 15.33 31.26 -34.92
C VAL A 286 15.20 30.18 -36.01
N THR A 287 14.16 29.35 -35.93
CA THR A 287 12.91 29.43 -36.74
C THR A 287 12.02 28.23 -36.42
#